data_AF-A0A3D1ANZ7-F1
#
_entry.id   AF-A0A3D1ANZ7-F1
#
_cell.length_a   1.000
_cell.length_b   1.000
_cell.length_c   1.000
_cell.angle_alpha   90.00
_cell.angle_beta   90.00
_cell.angle_gamma   90.00
#
_symmetry.space_group_name_H-M   'P 1'
#
loop_
_entity.id
_entity.type
_entity.pdbx_description
1 polymer ?
#
loop_
_entity_poly.entity_id
_entity_poly.type
_entity_poly.pdbx_seq_one_letter_code
_entity_poly.pdbx_strand_id
1 'polypeptide(L)'
;MPPAVLTSFEKFSQGWMSRLEQVSQQNSRELKPEPVANGRLVGRYICYGPDCVREVRGTDSKITPYVGIIRYAQKVMEKEGDSLQKIKDHPGASTSEIQVTEIFRYTGGRWVY
;
A
#
# COMPACT_ATOMS: atom_id res chain seq x y z
N MET A 1 19.40 -19.49 0.18
CA MET A 1 18.77 -18.76 -0.95
C MET A 1 19.83 -17.99 -1.72
N PRO A 2 19.80 -17.92 -3.06
CA PRO A 2 20.81 -17.19 -3.83
C PRO A 2 20.78 -15.68 -3.55
N PRO A 3 21.94 -15.00 -3.37
CA PRO A 3 22.00 -13.56 -3.16
C PRO A 3 21.31 -12.74 -4.27
N ALA A 4 21.45 -13.16 -5.53
CA ALA A 4 20.80 -12.49 -6.67
C ALA A 4 19.26 -12.48 -6.56
N VAL A 5 18.66 -13.52 -6.01
CA VAL A 5 17.21 -13.60 -5.78
C VAL A 5 16.80 -12.58 -4.72
N LEU A 6 17.53 -12.51 -3.60
CA LEU A 6 17.28 -11.54 -2.54
C LEU A 6 17.40 -10.10 -3.04
N THR A 7 18.48 -9.76 -3.74
CA THR A 7 18.68 -8.42 -4.32
C THR A 7 17.60 -8.07 -5.35
N SER A 8 17.18 -9.04 -6.18
CA SER A 8 16.08 -8.79 -7.13
C SER A 8 14.75 -8.57 -6.43
N PHE A 9 14.49 -9.26 -5.30
CA PHE A 9 13.28 -9.07 -4.51
C PHE A 9 13.27 -7.72 -3.82
N GLU A 10 14.41 -7.28 -3.30
CA GLU A 10 14.54 -5.96 -2.68
C GLU A 10 14.14 -4.86 -3.68
N LYS A 11 14.71 -4.88 -4.89
CA LYS A 11 14.34 -3.94 -5.96
C LYS A 11 12.86 -4.01 -6.33
N PHE A 12 12.33 -5.23 -6.48
CA PHE A 12 10.91 -5.43 -6.77
C PHE A 12 10.02 -4.85 -5.66
N SER A 13 10.35 -5.10 -4.39
CA SER A 13 9.59 -4.62 -3.24
C SER A 13 9.60 -3.10 -3.12
N GLN A 14 10.72 -2.44 -3.45
CA GLN A 14 10.80 -0.98 -3.49
C GLN A 14 9.87 -0.42 -4.57
N GLY A 15 9.88 -1.01 -5.77
CA GLY A 15 8.96 -0.65 -6.85
C GLY A 15 7.49 -0.87 -6.47
N TRP A 16 7.18 -1.96 -5.77
CA TRP A 16 5.84 -2.25 -5.28
C TRP A 16 5.37 -1.19 -4.26
N MET A 17 6.17 -0.88 -3.24
CA MET A 17 5.81 0.13 -2.24
C MET A 17 5.70 1.53 -2.86
N SER A 18 6.55 1.89 -3.82
CA SER A 18 6.45 3.15 -4.55
C SER A 18 5.14 3.25 -5.35
N ARG A 19 4.68 2.15 -5.96
CA ARG A 19 3.36 2.10 -6.61
C ARG A 19 2.23 2.32 -5.61
N LEU A 20 2.29 1.70 -4.43
CA LEU A 20 1.27 1.89 -3.38
C LEU A 20 1.25 3.33 -2.85
N GLU A 21 2.40 3.98 -2.74
CA GLU A 21 2.49 5.40 -2.41
C GLU A 21 1.79 6.26 -3.46
N GLN A 22 2.04 6.02 -4.75
CA GLN A 22 1.37 6.73 -5.84
C GLN A 22 -0.16 6.53 -5.80
N VAL A 23 -0.62 5.31 -5.53
CA VAL A 23 -2.05 5.01 -5.34
C VAL A 23 -2.61 5.79 -4.14
N SER A 24 -1.88 5.86 -3.03
CA SER A 24 -2.29 6.62 -1.84
C SER A 24 -2.46 8.11 -2.15
N GLN A 25 -1.51 8.68 -2.91
CA GLN A 25 -1.58 10.08 -3.35
C GLN A 25 -2.78 10.30 -4.28
N GLN A 26 -3.05 9.38 -5.20
CA GLN A 26 -4.19 9.47 -6.10
C GLN A 26 -5.53 9.39 -5.34
N ASN A 27 -5.66 8.42 -4.43
CA ASN A 27 -6.86 8.26 -3.59
C ASN A 27 -7.17 9.52 -2.77
N SER A 28 -6.14 10.18 -2.25
CA SER A 28 -6.28 11.46 -1.52
C SER A 28 -6.70 12.61 -2.43
N ARG A 29 -6.21 12.65 -3.68
CA ARG A 29 -6.54 13.69 -4.67
C ARG A 29 -7.95 13.54 -5.25
N GLU A 30 -8.37 12.31 -5.51
CA GLU A 30 -9.69 11.98 -6.07
C GLU A 30 -10.77 11.82 -5.00
N LEU A 31 -10.45 12.13 -3.75
CA LEU A 31 -11.37 12.06 -2.63
C LEU A 31 -12.66 12.83 -2.95
N LYS A 32 -13.80 12.14 -2.78
CA LYS A 32 -15.14 12.70 -2.93
C LYS A 32 -15.77 12.85 -1.54
N PRO A 33 -15.82 14.06 -0.97
CA PRO A 33 -16.39 14.26 0.35
C PRO A 33 -17.90 14.13 0.35
N GLU A 34 -18.43 13.61 1.45
CA GLU A 34 -19.86 13.47 1.69
C GLU A 34 -20.29 14.41 2.83
N PRO A 35 -21.49 15.00 2.76
CA PRO A 35 -22.01 15.81 3.84
C PRO A 35 -22.37 14.93 5.05
N VAL A 36 -22.07 15.44 6.24
CA VAL A 36 -22.47 14.88 7.52
C VAL A 36 -23.25 15.92 8.33
N ALA A 37 -23.69 15.56 9.53
CA ALA A 37 -24.43 16.47 10.41
C ALA A 37 -23.69 17.81 10.63
N ASN A 38 -24.46 18.86 10.87
CA ASN A 38 -23.96 20.23 11.13
C ASN A 38 -23.24 20.89 9.94
N GLY A 39 -23.57 20.49 8.70
CA GLY A 39 -23.02 21.12 7.49
C GLY A 39 -21.53 20.85 7.26
N ARG A 40 -20.95 19.86 7.96
CA ARG A 40 -19.57 19.42 7.73
C ARG A 40 -19.51 18.47 6.55
N LEU A 41 -18.36 18.39 5.93
CA LEU A 41 -18.01 17.41 4.92
C LEU A 41 -16.98 16.45 5.51
N VAL A 42 -17.08 15.18 5.15
CA VAL A 42 -16.12 14.13 5.51
C VAL A 42 -15.75 13.36 4.26
N GLY A 43 -14.46 13.18 4.00
CA GLY A 43 -13.96 12.32 2.96
C GLY A 43 -13.08 11.22 3.52
N ARG A 44 -13.25 9.99 3.01
CA ARG A 44 -12.46 8.82 3.40
C ARG A 44 -11.69 8.26 2.21
N TYR A 45 -10.45 7.85 2.44
CA TYR A 45 -9.63 7.23 1.42
C TYR A 45 -8.66 6.22 2.02
N ILE A 46 -8.16 5.31 1.19
CA ILE A 46 -7.15 4.32 1.60
C ILE A 46 -5.75 4.87 1.32
N CYS A 47 -4.86 4.71 2.28
CA CYS A 47 -3.41 4.84 2.06
C CYS A 47 -2.67 3.60 2.56
N TYR A 48 -1.42 3.47 2.14
CA TYR A 48 -0.53 2.40 2.55
C TYR A 48 0.67 2.97 3.32
N GLY A 49 1.06 2.31 4.40
CA GLY A 49 2.19 2.73 5.23
C GLY A 49 3.52 2.64 4.45
N PRO A 50 4.48 3.54 4.75
CA PRO A 50 5.79 3.53 4.08
C PRO A 50 6.65 2.34 4.51
N ASP A 51 6.40 1.82 5.71
CA ASP A 51 7.13 0.71 6.28
C ASP A 51 6.58 -0.64 5.80
N CYS A 52 7.49 -1.56 5.51
CA CYS A 52 7.12 -2.95 5.25
C CYS A 52 8.19 -3.93 5.71
N VAL A 53 7.73 -5.12 6.11
CA VAL A 53 8.56 -6.29 6.37
C VAL A 53 8.63 -7.12 5.10
N ARG A 54 9.83 -7.57 4.76
CA ARG A 54 10.12 -8.34 3.55
C ARG A 54 10.72 -9.68 3.92
N GLU A 55 10.27 -10.72 3.25
CA GLU A 55 10.75 -12.08 3.46
C GLU A 55 10.77 -12.82 2.13
N VAL A 56 11.73 -13.72 1.93
CA VAL A 56 11.71 -14.62 0.78
C VAL A 56 11.84 -16.05 1.29
N ARG A 57 10.99 -16.94 0.77
CA ARG A 57 10.99 -18.37 1.10
C ARG A 57 11.28 -19.20 -0.14
N GLY A 58 12.03 -20.28 0.03
CA GLY A 58 12.13 -21.33 -0.99
C GLY A 58 10.84 -22.14 -1.06
N THR A 59 10.60 -22.78 -2.19
CA THR A 59 9.52 -23.75 -2.37
C THR A 59 10.07 -25.02 -3.04
N ASP A 60 9.29 -26.09 -3.02
CA ASP A 60 9.62 -27.34 -3.72
C ASP A 60 9.26 -27.31 -5.22
N SER A 61 8.66 -26.21 -5.70
CA SER A 61 8.26 -26.05 -7.10
C SER A 61 9.44 -25.66 -7.98
N LYS A 62 9.71 -26.45 -9.02
CA LYS A 62 10.68 -26.09 -10.07
C LYS A 62 10.26 -24.85 -10.87
N ILE A 63 8.96 -24.59 -10.97
CA ILE A 63 8.39 -23.45 -11.72
C ILE A 63 8.48 -22.17 -10.90
N THR A 64 8.22 -22.27 -9.59
CA THR A 64 8.24 -21.15 -8.65
C THR A 64 9.16 -21.46 -7.48
N PRO A 65 10.48 -21.53 -7.69
CA PRO A 65 11.41 -21.96 -6.64
C PRO A 65 11.44 -21.03 -5.43
N TYR A 66 10.93 -19.81 -5.56
CA TYR A 66 10.86 -18.85 -4.46
C TYR A 66 9.51 -18.11 -4.44
N VAL A 67 9.09 -17.73 -3.23
CA VAL A 67 8.03 -16.76 -2.99
C VAL A 67 8.58 -15.60 -2.16
N GLY A 68 8.24 -14.39 -2.57
CA GLY A 68 8.53 -13.16 -1.85
C GLY A 68 7.29 -12.72 -1.10
N ILE A 69 7.44 -12.29 0.14
CA ILE A 69 6.35 -11.88 1.01
C ILE A 69 6.63 -10.44 1.44
N ILE A 70 5.65 -9.56 1.25
CA ILE A 70 5.70 -8.19 1.73
C ILE A 70 4.53 -7.98 2.69
N ARG A 71 4.82 -7.46 3.88
CA ARG A 71 3.80 -7.11 4.87
C ARG A 71 3.85 -5.62 5.16
N TYR A 72 2.74 -4.92 5.01
CA TYR A 72 2.62 -3.48 5.22
C TYR A 72 1.26 -3.11 5.81
N ALA A 73 1.17 -1.90 6.35
CA ALA A 73 -0.09 -1.37 6.85
C ALA A 73 -0.94 -0.79 5.71
N GLN A 74 -2.23 -1.09 5.70
CA GLN A 74 -3.25 -0.35 4.95
C GLN A 74 -4.09 0.42 5.96
N LYS A 75 -4.26 1.72 5.73
CA LYS A 75 -4.99 2.62 6.63
C LYS A 75 -6.19 3.23 5.93
N VAL A 76 -7.29 3.37 6.66
CA VAL A 76 -8.37 4.27 6.27
C VAL A 76 -8.04 5.64 6.86
N MET A 77 -7.98 6.64 5.98
CA MET A 77 -7.75 8.03 6.34
C MET A 77 -9.04 8.82 6.21
N GLU A 78 -9.26 9.77 7.10
CA GLU A 78 -10.40 10.67 7.09
C GLU A 78 -9.94 12.13 7.05
N LYS A 79 -10.58 12.94 6.21
CA LYS A 79 -10.42 14.40 6.15
C LYS A 79 -11.77 15.05 6.40
N GLU A 80 -11.80 16.03 7.29
CA GLU A 80 -13.01 16.76 7.65
C GLU A 80 -12.85 18.27 7.45
N GLY A 81 -13.94 18.95 7.13
CA GLY A 81 -13.96 20.40 6.93
C GLY A 81 -15.37 20.92 6.66
N ASP A 82 -15.56 22.23 6.74
CA ASP A 82 -16.83 22.91 6.39
C ASP A 82 -16.89 23.33 4.91
N SER A 83 -15.83 23.03 4.14
CA SER A 83 -15.73 23.33 2.72
C SER A 83 -14.77 22.36 2.04
N LEU A 84 -14.89 22.23 0.71
CA LEU A 84 -13.98 21.38 -0.08
C LEU A 84 -12.52 21.82 0.03
N GLN A 85 -12.27 23.13 0.17
CA GLN A 85 -10.92 23.65 0.34
C GLN A 85 -10.32 23.21 1.68
N LYS A 86 -11.06 23.34 2.80
CA LYS A 86 -10.59 22.85 4.11
C LYS A 86 -10.34 21.35 4.12
N ILE A 87 -11.14 20.56 3.41
CA ILE A 87 -10.86 19.13 3.24
C ILE A 87 -9.54 18.90 2.49
N LYS A 88 -9.29 19.61 1.39
CA LYS A 88 -8.04 19.45 0.63
C LYS A 88 -6.82 19.75 1.48
N ASP A 89 -6.89 20.82 2.27
CA ASP A 89 -5.81 21.29 3.14
C ASP A 89 -5.65 20.45 4.41
N HIS A 90 -6.64 19.62 4.76
CA HIS A 90 -6.57 18.74 5.91
C HIS A 90 -5.53 17.63 5.69
N PRO A 91 -4.61 17.39 6.65
CA PRO A 91 -3.54 16.40 6.52
C PRO A 91 -4.06 14.94 6.48
N GLY A 92 -5.27 14.73 7.00
CA GLY A 92 -5.90 13.42 7.13
C GLY A 92 -5.55 12.76 8.47
N ALA A 93 -6.52 12.08 9.07
CA ALA A 93 -6.34 11.31 10.30
C ALA A 93 -6.63 9.82 10.03
N SER A 94 -5.79 8.93 10.55
CA SER A 94 -6.02 7.49 10.44
C SER A 94 -7.16 7.08 11.36
N THR A 95 -8.20 6.45 10.82
CA THR A 95 -9.37 5.98 11.57
C THR A 95 -9.36 4.48 11.78
N SER A 96 -8.65 3.74 10.93
CA SER A 96 -8.40 2.30 11.11
C SER A 96 -7.15 1.88 10.36
N GLU A 97 -6.58 0.76 10.79
CA GLU A 97 -5.39 0.15 10.19
C GLU A 97 -5.54 -1.36 10.19
N ILE A 98 -5.15 -1.99 9.08
CA ILE A 98 -5.02 -3.44 8.95
C ILE A 98 -3.64 -3.80 8.41
N GLN A 99 -3.17 -5.00 8.72
CA GLN A 99 -1.95 -5.54 8.14
C GLN A 99 -2.28 -6.32 6.86
N VAL A 100 -1.67 -5.94 5.76
CA VAL A 100 -1.76 -6.64 4.47
C VAL A 100 -0.53 -7.54 4.32
N THR A 101 -0.73 -8.76 3.83
CA THR A 101 0.34 -9.67 3.43
C THR A 101 0.17 -10.00 1.96
N GLU A 102 1.11 -9.55 1.13
CA GLU A 102 1.17 -9.88 -0.29
C GLU A 102 2.21 -10.96 -0.54
N ILE A 103 1.87 -11.94 -1.38
CA ILE A 103 2.75 -13.04 -1.76
C ILE A 103 3.01 -12.98 -3.27
N PHE A 104 4.28 -12.89 -3.63
CA PHE A 104 4.76 -12.78 -5.00
C PHE A 104 5.53 -14.03 -5.39
N ARG A 105 5.31 -14.52 -6.59
CA ARG A 105 5.98 -15.72 -7.13
C ARG A 105 7.24 -15.33 -7.89
N TYR A 106 8.31 -16.10 -7.74
CA TYR A 106 9.49 -15.98 -8.61
C TYR A 106 9.40 -17.02 -9.73
N THR A 107 9.06 -16.60 -10.94
CA THR A 107 8.87 -17.51 -12.09
C THR A 107 9.58 -16.96 -13.31
N GLY A 108 10.33 -17.81 -14.03
CA GLY A 108 11.05 -17.40 -15.24
C GLY A 108 12.07 -16.28 -15.00
N GLY A 109 12.68 -16.22 -13.81
CA GLY A 109 13.69 -15.23 -13.48
C GLY A 109 13.16 -13.88 -12.97
N ARG A 110 11.85 -13.72 -12.76
CA ARG A 110 11.22 -12.47 -12.30
C ARG A 110 10.17 -12.68 -11.22
N TRP A 111 9.94 -11.63 -10.43
CA TRP A 111 8.85 -11.55 -9.46
C TRP A 111 7.54 -11.17 -10.15
N VAL A 112 6.47 -11.87 -9.81
CA VAL A 112 5.11 -11.63 -10.33
C VAL A 112 4.11 -11.72 -9.19
N TYR A 113 3.04 -10.93 -9.31
CA TYR A 113 1.81 -11.13 -8.55
C TYR A 113 1.12 -12.40 -9.07
#